data_AF-L7WBD1-F1
#
_entry.id   AF-L7WBD1-F1
#
_cell.length_a   1.000
_cell.length_b   1.000
_cell.length_c   1.000
_cell.angle_alpha   90.00
_cell.angle_beta   90.00
_cell.angle_gamma   90.00
#
_symmetry.space_group_name_H-M   'P 1'
#
loop_
_entity.id
_entity.type
_entity.pdbx_description
1 polymer ?
#
loop_
_entity_poly.entity_id
_entity_poly.type
_entity_poly.pdbx_seq_one_letter_code
_entity_poly.pdbx_strand_id
1 'polypeptide(L)'
;MRHPFSQSLSVMRNKWGTCESAFIESSNWSELYLSQDQLQFAKKVSNTGSYFEKAVLNWCLEWHFPLHYSNTEILRLYYEDLVLNGTTTITRLYNYLGFKEIQNGVDVLNQPSKSSNFSTKATIEGIKNNNKNTMISSWRSQLAEVDLVNGQKILDAFNVTVYSRFSDTPQL
;
A
#
# COMPACT_ATOMS: atom_id res chain seq x y z
N MET A 1 5.24 2.89 1.56
CA MET A 1 4.26 1.82 1.36
C MET A 1 3.01 2.10 2.19
N ARG A 2 1.82 1.74 1.70
CA ARG A 2 0.55 1.91 2.41
C ARG A 2 -0.12 0.55 2.51
N HIS A 3 -0.92 0.32 3.54
CA HIS A 3 -1.68 -0.91 3.73
C HIS A 3 -2.39 -1.35 2.43
N PRO A 4 -2.22 -2.61 1.97
CA PRO A 4 -2.70 -3.08 0.67
C PRO A 4 -4.20 -2.89 0.48
N PHE A 5 -5.00 -3.17 1.51
CA PHE A 5 -6.46 -3.05 1.40
C PHE A 5 -6.94 -1.58 1.36
N SER A 6 -6.30 -0.72 2.15
CA SER A 6 -6.58 0.73 2.16
C SER A 6 -6.20 1.36 0.82
N GLN A 7 -5.06 0.95 0.25
CA GLN A 7 -4.63 1.38 -1.09
C GLN A 7 -5.56 0.86 -2.17
N SER A 8 -5.93 -0.43 -2.13
CA SER A 8 -6.82 -1.06 -3.11
C SER A 8 -8.19 -0.37 -3.13
N LEU A 9 -8.81 -0.11 -1.98
CA LEU A 9 -10.04 0.69 -1.91
C LEU A 9 -9.89 2.09 -2.53
N SER A 10 -8.72 2.71 -2.40
CA SER A 10 -8.45 4.00 -3.03
C SER A 10 -8.40 3.91 -4.56
N VAL A 11 -7.80 2.84 -5.10
CA VAL A 11 -7.80 2.53 -6.53
C VAL A 11 -9.25 2.33 -7.02
N MET A 12 -10.05 1.52 -6.32
CA MET A 12 -11.46 1.30 -6.64
C MET A 12 -12.28 2.58 -6.65
N ARG A 13 -12.20 3.35 -5.57
CA ARG A 13 -12.98 4.58 -5.41
C ARG A 13 -12.71 5.58 -6.54
N ASN A 14 -11.44 5.68 -6.96
CA ASN A 14 -11.04 6.62 -8.00
C ASN A 14 -11.09 6.02 -9.42
N LYS A 15 -11.53 4.75 -9.57
CA LYS A 15 -11.61 4.04 -10.85
C LYS A 15 -10.27 4.01 -11.60
N TRP A 16 -9.17 3.92 -10.85
CA TRP A 16 -7.84 3.84 -11.44
C TRP A 16 -7.61 2.44 -12.02
N GLY A 17 -7.10 2.33 -13.24
CA GLY A 17 -6.73 1.02 -13.78
C GLY A 17 -5.71 0.30 -12.89
N THR A 18 -5.70 -1.03 -12.95
CA THR A 18 -4.65 -1.86 -12.38
C THR A 18 -3.69 -2.31 -13.49
N CYS A 19 -2.45 -2.64 -13.14
CA CYS A 19 -1.40 -3.01 -14.09
C CYS A 19 -0.89 -4.45 -13.85
N GLU A 20 -1.66 -5.29 -13.16
CA GLU A 20 -1.27 -6.65 -12.81
C GLU A 20 -0.99 -7.51 -14.05
N SER A 21 -1.74 -7.30 -15.14
CA SER A 21 -1.54 -8.04 -16.39
C SER A 21 -0.16 -7.77 -17.00
N ALA A 22 0.32 -6.53 -16.95
CA ALA A 22 1.64 -6.17 -17.47
C ALA A 22 2.78 -6.90 -16.74
N PHE A 23 2.68 -7.06 -15.43
CA PHE A 23 3.63 -7.87 -14.64
C PHE A 23 3.54 -9.35 -14.97
N ILE A 24 2.31 -9.88 -15.12
CA ILE A 24 2.06 -11.31 -15.40
C ILE A 24 2.56 -11.70 -16.80
N GLU A 25 2.30 -10.85 -17.81
CA GLU A 25 2.59 -11.10 -19.22
C GLU A 25 4.06 -10.83 -19.59
N SER A 26 4.75 -9.99 -18.82
CA SER A 26 6.17 -9.71 -19.03
C SER A 26 7.02 -10.90 -18.60
N SER A 27 7.42 -11.75 -19.55
CA SER A 27 8.33 -12.89 -19.29
C SER A 27 9.62 -12.48 -18.57
N ASN A 28 10.20 -11.33 -18.96
CA ASN A 28 11.40 -10.77 -18.32
C ASN A 28 11.22 -10.42 -16.83
N TRP A 29 9.99 -10.33 -16.34
CA TRP A 29 9.71 -10.02 -14.93
C TRP A 29 9.11 -11.24 -14.22
N SER A 30 8.06 -11.84 -14.79
CA SER A 30 7.35 -12.94 -14.15
C SER A 30 8.19 -14.20 -14.04
N GLU A 31 9.00 -14.55 -15.04
CA GLU A 31 9.86 -15.73 -14.98
C GLU A 31 11.05 -15.55 -14.01
N LEU A 32 11.48 -14.30 -13.78
CA LEU A 32 12.59 -14.00 -12.88
C LEU A 32 12.15 -13.89 -11.42
N TYR A 33 10.96 -13.33 -11.15
CA TYR A 33 10.57 -12.94 -9.81
C TYR A 33 9.37 -13.70 -9.25
N LEU A 34 8.60 -14.44 -10.06
CA LEU A 34 7.49 -15.25 -9.56
C LEU A 34 7.82 -16.74 -9.60
N SER A 35 7.42 -17.47 -8.56
CA SER A 35 7.32 -18.92 -8.67
C SER A 35 6.22 -19.31 -9.66
N GLN A 36 6.27 -20.54 -10.17
CA GLN A 36 5.21 -21.05 -11.05
C GLN A 36 3.84 -21.03 -10.36
N ASP A 37 3.77 -21.37 -9.07
CA ASP A 37 2.53 -21.32 -8.29
C ASP A 37 2.01 -19.89 -8.15
N GLN A 38 2.89 -18.92 -7.88
CA GLN A 38 2.54 -17.49 -7.82
C GLN A 38 2.02 -16.99 -9.17
N LEU A 39 2.68 -17.34 -10.27
CA LEU A 39 2.27 -16.94 -11.61
C LEU A 39 0.89 -17.52 -11.99
N GLN A 40 0.65 -18.80 -11.69
CA GLN A 40 -0.65 -19.43 -11.95
C GLN A 40 -1.76 -18.80 -11.08
N PHE A 41 -1.47 -18.55 -9.80
CA PHE A 41 -2.39 -17.89 -8.90
C PHE A 41 -2.71 -16.45 -9.36
N ALA A 42 -1.70 -15.68 -9.77
CA ALA A 42 -1.84 -14.33 -10.30
C ALA A 42 -2.72 -14.31 -11.56
N LYS A 43 -2.48 -15.22 -12.51
CA LYS A 43 -3.30 -15.36 -13.73
C LYS A 43 -4.76 -15.64 -13.38
N LYS A 44 -5.02 -16.53 -12.42
CA LYS A 44 -6.38 -16.82 -11.95
C LYS A 44 -7.06 -15.57 -11.40
N VAL A 45 -6.40 -14.86 -10.48
CA VAL A 45 -6.96 -13.63 -9.87
C VAL A 45 -7.15 -12.53 -10.90
N SER A 46 -6.19 -12.31 -11.81
CA SER A 46 -6.33 -11.31 -12.89
C SER A 46 -7.50 -11.61 -13.83
N ASN A 47 -7.77 -12.88 -14.13
CA ASN A 47 -8.86 -13.27 -15.02
C ASN A 47 -10.23 -13.24 -14.33
N THR A 48 -10.35 -13.84 -13.14
CA THR A 48 -11.66 -14.12 -12.52
C THR A 48 -11.90 -13.37 -11.21
N GLY A 49 -10.89 -12.72 -10.65
CA GLY A 49 -11.01 -11.99 -9.39
C GLY A 49 -11.93 -10.77 -9.51
N SER A 50 -12.53 -10.40 -8.40
CA SER A 50 -13.17 -9.10 -8.24
C SER A 50 -12.17 -7.97 -8.47
N TYR A 51 -12.67 -6.78 -8.76
CA TYR A 51 -11.81 -5.63 -8.97
C TYR A 51 -10.99 -5.28 -7.71
N PHE A 52 -11.50 -5.53 -6.49
CA PHE A 52 -10.73 -5.41 -5.25
C PHE A 52 -9.55 -6.40 -5.22
N GLU A 53 -9.81 -7.68 -5.51
CA GLU A 53 -8.76 -8.72 -5.55
C GLU A 53 -7.68 -8.38 -6.58
N LYS A 54 -8.05 -7.88 -7.77
CA LYS A 54 -7.08 -7.42 -8.78
C LYS A 54 -6.24 -6.24 -8.29
N ALA A 55 -6.84 -5.29 -7.57
CA ALA A 55 -6.11 -4.18 -6.99
C ALA A 55 -5.13 -4.63 -5.87
N VAL A 56 -5.53 -5.61 -5.04
CA VAL A 56 -4.64 -6.22 -4.04
C VAL A 56 -3.50 -6.97 -4.71
N LEU A 57 -3.79 -7.75 -5.76
CA LEU A 57 -2.77 -8.44 -6.56
C LEU A 57 -1.79 -7.44 -7.19
N ASN A 58 -2.30 -6.36 -7.79
CA ASN A 58 -1.46 -5.31 -8.37
C ASN A 58 -0.51 -4.73 -7.32
N TRP A 59 -1.01 -4.45 -6.11
CA TRP A 59 -0.18 -4.00 -5.00
C TRP A 59 0.92 -5.03 -4.66
N CYS A 60 0.58 -6.32 -4.57
CA CYS A 60 1.59 -7.36 -4.31
C CYS A 60 2.68 -7.37 -5.37
N LEU A 61 2.31 -7.28 -6.66
CA LEU A 61 3.24 -7.30 -7.77
C LEU A 61 4.17 -6.06 -7.79
N GLU A 62 3.62 -4.87 -7.52
CA GLU A 62 4.41 -3.62 -7.40
C GLU A 62 5.47 -3.71 -6.29
N TRP A 63 5.13 -4.33 -5.16
CA TRP A 63 6.02 -4.42 -3.99
C TRP A 63 6.83 -5.71 -3.93
N HIS A 64 6.57 -6.69 -4.79
CA HIS A 64 7.22 -8.00 -4.77
C HIS A 64 8.74 -7.89 -4.85
N PHE A 65 9.24 -7.13 -5.84
CA PHE A 65 10.69 -6.94 -6.01
C PHE A 65 11.31 -6.20 -4.82
N PRO A 66 10.83 -5.00 -4.41
CA PRO A 66 11.36 -4.30 -3.23
C PRO A 66 11.34 -5.09 -1.92
N LEU A 67 10.34 -5.96 -1.72
CA LEU A 67 10.19 -6.73 -0.48
C LEU A 67 11.10 -7.95 -0.43
N HIS A 68 11.30 -8.65 -1.56
CA HIS A 68 11.96 -9.96 -1.55
C HIS A 68 13.33 -10.00 -2.25
N TYR A 69 13.58 -9.12 -3.22
CA TYR A 69 14.73 -9.25 -4.12
C TYR A 69 15.64 -8.02 -4.17
N SER A 70 15.21 -6.89 -3.63
CA SER A 70 16.02 -5.67 -3.59
C SER A 70 17.24 -5.85 -2.68
N ASN A 71 18.43 -5.82 -3.28
CA ASN A 71 19.72 -5.85 -2.58
C ASN A 71 20.29 -4.45 -2.31
N THR A 72 19.60 -3.39 -2.75
CA THR A 72 20.00 -2.01 -2.48
C THR A 72 19.57 -1.59 -1.08
N GLU A 73 20.35 -0.74 -0.43
CA GLU A 73 19.95 -0.09 0.81
C GLU A 73 18.74 0.79 0.54
N ILE A 74 17.56 0.38 1.04
CA ILE A 74 16.29 1.08 0.84
C ILE A 74 15.76 1.63 2.16
N LEU A 75 15.41 2.92 2.18
CA LEU A 75 14.61 3.47 3.28
C LEU A 75 13.15 3.05 3.13
N ARG A 76 12.70 2.13 3.99
CA ARG A 76 11.29 1.75 4.06
C ARG A 76 10.52 2.73 4.93
N LEU A 77 9.54 3.41 4.31
CA LEU A 77 8.61 4.30 4.98
C LEU A 77 7.19 3.81 4.78
N TYR A 78 6.39 3.84 5.84
CA TYR A 78 5.00 3.42 5.82
C TYR A 78 4.08 4.63 5.98
N TYR A 79 2.96 4.64 5.25
CA TYR A 79 1.96 5.71 5.34
C TYR A 79 1.42 5.80 6.76
N GLU A 80 1.21 4.66 7.42
CA GLU A 80 0.67 4.59 8.76
C GLU A 80 1.64 5.21 9.78
N ASP A 81 2.95 5.01 9.63
CA ASP A 81 3.98 5.68 10.44
C ASP A 81 4.03 7.19 10.16
N LEU A 82 3.80 7.61 8.91
CA LEU A 82 3.72 9.03 8.58
C LEU A 82 2.51 9.69 9.24
N VAL A 83 1.36 9.01 9.29
CA VAL A 83 0.15 9.52 9.95
C VAL A 83 0.33 9.54 11.47
N LEU A 84 0.80 8.44 12.06
CA LEU A 84 0.93 8.29 13.51
C LEU A 84 2.10 9.14 14.06
N ASN A 85 3.26 9.04 13.43
CA ASN A 85 4.55 9.55 13.90
C ASN A 85 5.23 10.49 12.89
N GLY A 86 4.46 11.38 12.26
CA GLY A 86 4.90 12.20 11.12
C GLY A 86 6.25 12.90 11.29
N THR A 87 6.48 13.61 12.40
CA THR A 87 7.77 14.28 12.67
C THR A 87 8.94 13.30 12.63
N THR A 88 8.84 12.17 13.34
CA THR A 88 9.88 11.13 13.36
C THR A 88 10.10 10.54 11.97
N THR A 89 9.02 10.25 11.24
CA THR A 89 9.08 9.68 9.89
C THR A 89 9.75 10.63 8.90
N ILE A 90 9.43 11.92 8.94
CA ILE A 90 10.06 12.96 8.09
C ILE A 90 11.53 13.16 8.44
N THR A 91 11.86 13.24 9.74
CA THR A 91 13.27 13.36 10.17
C THR A 91 14.11 12.20 9.65
N ARG A 92 13.59 10.96 9.72
CA ARG A 92 14.27 9.78 9.15
C ARG A 92 14.48 9.91 7.64
N LEU A 93 13.45 10.35 6.91
CA LEU A 93 13.54 10.58 5.46
C LEU A 93 14.61 11.62 5.11
N TYR A 94 14.59 12.77 5.80
CA TYR A 94 15.54 13.85 5.54
C TYR A 94 16.98 13.44 5.84
N ASN A 95 17.20 12.75 6.97
CA ASN A 95 18.52 12.25 7.33
C ASN A 95 19.05 11.26 6.30
N TYR A 96 18.21 10.33 5.83
CA TYR A 96 18.59 9.36 4.80
C TYR A 96 18.95 10.04 3.47
N LEU A 97 18.24 11.11 3.09
CA LEU A 97 18.50 11.88 1.87
C LEU A 97 19.61 12.93 2.03
N GLY A 98 20.14 13.14 3.23
CA GLY A 98 21.17 14.16 3.51
C GLY A 98 20.66 15.60 3.50
N PHE A 99 19.36 15.82 3.71
CA PHE A 99 18.79 17.18 3.80
C PHE A 99 19.02 17.81 5.17
N LYS A 100 19.45 19.08 5.18
CA LYS A 100 19.75 19.84 6.41
C LYS A 100 18.52 20.51 7.03
N GLU A 101 17.60 20.99 6.19
CA GLU A 101 16.45 21.80 6.62
C GLU A 101 15.23 20.95 6.98
N ILE A 102 15.35 20.08 8.00
CA ILE A 102 14.31 19.11 8.40
C ILE A 102 12.97 19.79 8.73
N GLN A 103 13.02 20.99 9.33
CA GLN A 103 11.84 21.71 9.77
C GLN A 103 10.87 22.03 8.62
N ASN A 104 11.38 22.28 7.41
CA ASN A 104 10.55 22.52 6.22
C ASN A 104 9.61 21.35 5.93
N GLY A 105 10.07 20.11 6.15
CA GLY A 105 9.24 18.91 5.97
C GLY A 105 8.23 18.72 7.10
N VAL A 106 8.60 19.09 8.32
CA VAL A 106 7.73 18.98 9.50
C VAL A 106 6.57 19.97 9.42
N ASP A 107 6.82 21.19 8.96
CA ASP A 107 5.83 22.27 8.92
C ASP A 107 4.67 22.00 7.95
N VAL A 108 4.88 21.13 6.95
CA VAL A 108 3.86 20.79 5.94
C VAL A 108 3.06 19.53 6.28
N LEU A 109 3.38 18.81 7.37
CA LEU A 109 2.75 17.53 7.70
C LEU A 109 1.21 17.60 7.85
N ASN A 110 0.71 18.72 8.37
CA ASN A 110 -0.73 18.93 8.61
C ASN A 110 -1.43 19.63 7.45
N GLN A 111 -0.71 19.92 6.36
CA GLN A 111 -1.27 20.54 5.17
C GLN A 111 -1.77 19.47 4.21
N PRO A 112 -3.06 19.47 3.84
CA PRO A 112 -3.56 18.58 2.79
C PRO A 112 -2.77 18.76 1.50
N SER A 113 -2.39 17.65 0.86
CA SER A 113 -1.70 17.70 -0.43
C SER A 113 -2.60 18.29 -1.51
N LYS A 114 -2.03 18.78 -2.62
CA LYS A 114 -2.79 19.19 -3.80
C LYS A 114 -3.63 18.04 -4.40
N SER A 115 -3.28 16.79 -4.10
CA SER A 115 -4.02 15.58 -4.48
C SER A 115 -5.14 15.19 -3.51
N SER A 116 -5.41 15.99 -2.48
CA SER A 116 -6.50 15.74 -1.52
C SER A 116 -7.88 15.64 -2.18
N ASN A 117 -8.04 16.16 -3.39
CA ASN A 117 -9.28 16.05 -4.17
C ASN A 117 -9.69 14.59 -4.48
N PHE A 118 -8.75 13.64 -4.43
CA PHE A 118 -9.00 12.20 -4.60
C PHE A 118 -9.23 11.45 -3.26
N SER A 119 -9.22 12.21 -2.16
CA SER A 119 -9.50 11.71 -0.81
C SER A 119 -10.96 11.91 -0.44
N THR A 120 -11.47 11.10 0.49
CA THR A 120 -12.84 11.30 0.98
C THR A 120 -12.91 12.54 1.88
N LYS A 121 -14.11 13.12 2.03
CA LYS A 121 -14.35 14.21 3.00
C LYS A 121 -13.90 13.81 4.41
N ALA A 122 -14.20 12.58 4.82
CA ALA A 122 -13.77 12.02 6.10
C ALA A 122 -12.23 11.95 6.24
N THR A 123 -11.49 11.62 5.18
CA THR A 123 -10.01 11.67 5.21
C THR A 123 -9.50 13.10 5.37
N ILE A 124 -10.08 14.07 4.65
CA ILE A 124 -9.67 15.48 4.72
C ILE A 124 -9.97 16.05 6.11
N GLU A 125 -11.14 15.77 6.66
CA GLU A 125 -11.51 16.15 8.02
C GLU A 125 -10.64 15.44 9.07
N GLY A 126 -10.30 14.17 8.87
CA GLY A 126 -9.38 13.43 9.72
C GLY A 126 -8.00 14.08 9.83
N ILE A 127 -7.46 14.57 8.71
CA ILE A 127 -6.18 15.32 8.69
C ILE A 127 -6.32 16.61 9.51
N LYS A 128 -7.38 17.39 9.27
CA LYS A 128 -7.60 18.68 9.95
C LYS A 128 -7.84 18.51 11.46
N ASN A 129 -8.58 17.48 11.84
CA ASN A 129 -8.97 17.22 13.23
C ASN A 129 -8.00 16.30 13.96
N ASN A 130 -6.86 15.95 13.33
CA ASN A 130 -5.84 15.07 13.89
C ASN A 130 -6.38 13.69 14.33
N ASN A 131 -7.41 13.17 13.66
CA ASN A 131 -8.02 11.88 13.98
C ASN A 131 -7.28 10.73 13.26
N LYS A 132 -6.03 10.53 13.69
CA LYS A 132 -5.06 9.61 13.08
C LYS A 132 -5.54 8.16 13.04
N ASN A 133 -6.15 7.67 14.12
CA ASN A 133 -6.59 6.27 14.23
C ASN A 133 -7.70 5.94 13.24
N THR A 134 -8.69 6.82 13.08
CA THR A 134 -9.75 6.62 12.07
C THR A 134 -9.19 6.64 10.65
N MET A 135 -8.17 7.46 10.37
CA MET A 135 -7.56 7.52 9.03
C MET A 135 -6.90 6.20 8.63
N ILE A 136 -6.30 5.46 9.58
CA ILE A 136 -5.61 4.20 9.29
C ILE A 136 -6.54 2.98 9.31
N SER A 137 -7.61 2.97 10.11
CA SER A 137 -8.48 1.79 10.28
C SER A 137 -9.81 1.84 9.52
N SER A 138 -10.20 3.00 8.97
CA SER A 138 -11.50 3.20 8.28
C SER A 138 -11.73 2.32 7.06
N TRP A 139 -10.70 1.67 6.51
CA TRP A 139 -10.86 0.72 5.41
C TRP A 139 -11.62 -0.54 5.83
N ARG A 140 -11.58 -0.93 7.11
CA ARG A 140 -12.18 -2.18 7.60
C ARG A 140 -13.69 -2.23 7.39
N SER A 141 -14.38 -1.13 7.67
CA SER A 141 -15.84 -1.05 7.55
C SER A 141 -16.34 -0.97 6.11
N GLN A 142 -15.43 -0.87 5.13
CA GLN A 142 -15.76 -0.75 3.71
C GLN A 142 -15.64 -2.07 2.94
N LEU A 143 -15.19 -3.13 3.59
CA LEU A 143 -14.97 -4.43 2.96
C LEU A 143 -15.83 -5.50 3.64
N ALA A 144 -16.40 -6.38 2.83
CA ALA A 144 -17.06 -7.57 3.35
C ALA A 144 -16.01 -8.57 3.85
N GLU A 145 -16.39 -9.45 4.77
CA GLU A 145 -15.49 -10.49 5.31
C GLU A 145 -14.89 -11.36 4.19
N VAL A 146 -15.68 -11.68 3.15
CA VAL A 146 -15.20 -12.45 2.00
C VAL A 146 -14.06 -11.74 1.25
N ASP A 147 -14.12 -10.41 1.10
CA ASP A 147 -13.06 -9.62 0.47
C ASP A 147 -11.80 -9.63 1.33
N LEU A 148 -11.95 -9.54 2.65
CA LEU A 148 -10.83 -9.62 3.60
C LEU A 148 -10.15 -10.98 3.57
N VAL A 149 -10.92 -12.06 3.55
CA VAL A 149 -10.42 -13.44 3.40
C VAL A 149 -9.64 -13.58 2.09
N ASN A 150 -10.23 -13.17 0.97
CA ASN A 150 -9.60 -13.36 -0.33
C ASN A 150 -8.39 -12.44 -0.53
N GLY A 151 -8.46 -11.20 -0.07
CA GLY A 151 -7.33 -10.29 -0.02
C GLY A 151 -6.16 -10.89 0.76
N GLN A 152 -6.41 -11.50 1.92
CA GLN A 152 -5.36 -12.16 2.70
C GLN A 152 -4.74 -13.34 1.94
N LYS A 153 -5.54 -14.18 1.27
CA LYS A 153 -5.01 -15.28 0.45
C LYS A 153 -4.04 -14.77 -0.64
N ILE A 154 -4.31 -13.58 -1.20
CA ILE A 154 -3.40 -12.96 -2.17
C ILE A 154 -2.11 -12.51 -1.49
N LEU A 155 -2.18 -11.89 -0.31
CA LEU A 155 -0.97 -11.53 0.46
C LEU A 155 -0.13 -12.78 0.78
N ASP A 156 -0.78 -13.86 1.24
CA ASP A 156 -0.13 -15.11 1.61
C ASP A 156 0.56 -15.77 0.41
N ALA A 157 -0.10 -15.83 -0.76
CA ALA A 157 0.47 -16.39 -1.97
C ALA A 157 1.75 -15.66 -2.41
N PHE A 158 1.86 -14.37 -2.11
CA PHE A 158 3.02 -13.53 -2.42
C PHE A 158 3.98 -13.37 -1.24
N ASN A 159 3.79 -14.12 -0.15
CA ASN A 159 4.63 -14.06 1.07
C ASN A 159 4.73 -12.65 1.68
N VAL A 160 3.67 -11.84 1.56
CA VAL A 160 3.61 -10.50 2.16
C VAL A 160 3.24 -10.64 3.64
N THR A 161 4.22 -10.47 4.53
CA THR A 161 4.05 -10.59 5.99
C THR A 161 3.93 -9.26 6.72
N VAL A 162 4.36 -8.18 6.07
CA VAL A 162 4.36 -6.82 6.65
C VAL A 162 2.96 -6.25 6.88
N TYR A 163 1.93 -6.82 6.26
CA TYR A 163 0.53 -6.48 6.54
C TYR A 163 -0.33 -7.73 6.51
N SER A 164 -1.42 -7.71 7.27
CA SER A 164 -2.50 -8.69 7.20
C SER A 164 -3.85 -8.01 7.31
N ARG A 165 -4.92 -8.75 6.99
CA ARG A 165 -6.31 -8.33 7.21
C ARG A 165 -6.62 -7.98 8.68
N PHE A 166 -5.77 -8.41 9.61
CA PHE A 166 -5.92 -8.16 11.03
C PHE A 166 -5.12 -6.95 11.53
N SER A 167 -4.19 -6.41 10.73
CA SER A 167 -3.34 -5.28 11.13
C SER A 167 -3.80 -3.96 10.50
N ASP A 168 -3.78 -2.86 11.25
CA ASP A 168 -3.95 -1.51 10.67
C ASP A 168 -2.61 -0.86 10.33
N THR A 169 -1.51 -1.34 10.91
CA THR A 169 -0.15 -0.82 10.80
C THR A 169 0.79 -1.94 10.32
N PRO A 170 1.96 -1.60 9.76
CA PRO A 170 2.93 -2.62 9.37
C PRO A 170 3.36 -3.51 10.55
N GLN A 171 3.52 -4.80 10.30
CA GLN A 171 3.98 -5.82 11.23
C GLN A 171 5.48 -6.04 10.97
N LEU A 172 6.35 -5.42 11.79
CA LEU A 172 7.81 -5.49 11.68
C LEU A 172 8.40 -6.44 12.72
#